data_AF-A0A9W5NQT9-F1
#
_entry.id   AF-A0A9W5NQT9-F1
#
_cell.length_a   1.000
_cell.length_b   1.000
_cell.length_c   1.000
_cell.angle_alpha   90.00
_cell.angle_beta   90.00
_cell.angle_gamma   90.00
#
_symmetry.space_group_name_H-M   'P 1'
#
loop_
_entity.id
_entity.type
_entity.pdbx_description
1 polymer ?
#
loop_
_entity_poly.entity_id
_entity_poly.type
_entity_poly.pdbx_seq_one_letter_code
_entity_poly.pdbx_strand_id
1 'polypeptide(L)' 'MKTIGLIGGMSWESTSEYYRIINEEIKERLGGLHSAKCLINSVDFEEIERCQSSGDWDGAGEILGMRHIHYKREEQTL' A
#
# COMPACT_ATOMS: atom_id res chain seq x y z
N MET A 1 0.57 14.54 -11.44
CA MET A 1 0.00 13.37 -10.75
C MET A 1 0.46 13.37 -9.30
N LYS A 2 -0.47 13.21 -8.34
CA LYS A 2 -0.15 13.02 -6.91
C LYS A 2 0.34 11.59 -6.69
N THR A 3 1.24 11.38 -5.73
CA THR A 3 1.64 10.03 -5.33
C THR A 3 0.55 9.38 -4.50
N ILE A 4 0.15 8.15 -4.84
CA ILE A 4 -0.79 7.34 -4.05
C ILE A 4 -0.02 6.42 -3.09
N GLY A 5 -0.45 6.36 -1.83
CA GLY A 5 0.02 5.37 -0.87
C GLY A 5 -0.97 4.20 -0.79
N LEU A 6 -0.49 2.98 -1.02
CA LEU A 6 -1.27 1.75 -0.89
C LEU A 6 -0.77 0.98 0.33
N ILE A 7 -1.68 0.62 1.24
CA ILE A 7 -1.41 -0.38 2.28
C ILE A 7 -1.98 -1.68 1.73
N GLY A 8 -1.09 -2.60 1.38
CA GLY A 8 -1.41 -3.85 0.70
C GLY A 8 -0.89 -5.06 1.48
N GLY A 9 -0.88 -6.22 0.84
CA GLY A 9 -0.47 -7.48 1.48
C GLY A 9 -1.58 -8.15 2.28
N MET A 10 -2.85 -7.81 2.06
CA MET A 10 -4.02 -8.41 2.75
C MET A 10 -5.07 -8.98 1.77
N SER A 11 -4.74 -9.89 0.85
CA SER A 11 -3.43 -10.53 0.62
C SER A 11 -2.59 -9.79 -0.44
N TRP A 12 -1.40 -10.33 -0.78
CA TRP A 12 -0.52 -9.69 -1.77
C TRP A 12 -1.04 -9.85 -3.21
N GLU A 13 -1.77 -10.94 -3.50
CA GLU A 13 -2.35 -11.21 -4.82
C GLU A 13 -3.30 -10.09 -5.25
N SER A 14 -4.18 -9.64 -4.34
CA SER A 14 -5.10 -8.53 -4.61
C SER A 14 -4.36 -7.20 -4.76
N THR A 15 -3.27 -7.00 -4.03
CA THR A 15 -2.44 -5.79 -4.13
C THR A 15 -1.77 -5.65 -5.50
N SER A 16 -1.32 -6.78 -6.08
CA SER A 16 -0.77 -6.82 -7.43
C SER A 16 -1.80 -6.33 -8.47
N GLU A 17 -3.07 -6.72 -8.31
CA GLU A 17 -4.14 -6.26 -9.19
C GLU A 17 -4.42 -4.75 -9.06
N TYR A 18 -4.43 -4.21 -7.84
CA TYR A 18 -4.55 -2.76 -7.65
C TYR A 18 -3.41 -1.99 -8.33
N TYR A 19 -2.16 -2.44 -8.18
CA TYR A 19 -1.02 -1.82 -8.83
C TYR A 19 -1.14 -1.86 -10.36
N ARG A 20 -1.56 -3.00 -10.92
CA ARG A 20 -1.76 -3.19 -12.36
C ARG A 20 -2.81 -2.22 -12.89
N ILE A 21 -4.02 -2.22 -12.30
CA ILE A 21 -5.15 -1.38 -12.72
C ILE A 21 -4.78 0.10 -12.66
N ILE A 22 -4.15 0.54 -11.57
CA ILE A 22 -3.74 1.95 -11.41
C ILE A 22 -2.77 2.37 -12.52
N ASN A 23 -1.80 1.53 -12.87
CA ASN A 23 -0.84 1.84 -13.93
C ASN A 23 -1.48 1.82 -15.32
N GLU A 24 -2.39 0.88 -15.58
CA GLU A 24 -3.15 0.81 -16.83
C GLU A 24 -3.98 2.08 -17.04
N GLU A 25 -4.71 2.53 -16.02
CA GLU A 25 -5.50 3.76 -16.05
C GLU A 25 -4.65 5.01 -16.32
N ILE A 26 -3.48 5.11 -15.70
CA ILE A 26 -2.56 6.23 -15.95
C ILE A 26 -2.04 6.20 -17.38
N LYS A 27 -1.67 5.02 -17.87
CA LYS A 27 -1.20 4.83 -19.25
C LYS A 27 -2.30 5.16 -20.25
N GLU A 28 -3.54 4.76 -20.00
CA GLU A 28 -4.68 5.07 -20.87
C GLU A 28 -4.92 6.58 -20.96
N ARG A 29 -4.85 7.29 -19.83
CA ARG A 29 -5.12 8.74 -19.76
C ARG A 29 -3.99 9.61 -20.31
N LEU A 30 -2.73 9.21 -20.09
CA LEU A 30 -1.56 10.03 -20.40
C LEU A 30 -0.77 9.53 -21.62
N GLY A 31 -0.99 8.29 -22.04
CA GLY A 31 -0.32 7.68 -23.19
C GLY A 31 1.16 7.35 -22.96
N GLY A 32 1.82 6.91 -24.04
CA GLY A 32 3.25 6.64 -24.05
C GLY A 32 3.71 5.61 -23.02
N LEU A 33 4.74 5.98 -22.25
CA LEU A 33 5.34 5.15 -21.20
C LEU A 33 5.01 5.69 -19.79
N HIS A 34 3.93 6.45 -19.65
CA HIS A 34 3.51 6.95 -18.34
C HIS A 34 3.03 5.82 -17.42
N SER A 35 3.49 5.87 -16.18
CA SER A 35 3.12 4.97 -15.08
C SER A 35 2.74 5.78 -13.84
N ALA A 36 2.07 5.16 -12.89
CA ALA A 36 1.63 5.81 -11.67
C ALA A 36 2.79 6.09 -10.71
N LYS A 37 2.74 7.21 -10.01
CA LYS A 37 3.57 7.45 -8.81
C LYS A 37 2.89 6.78 -7.63
N CYS A 38 3.44 5.69 -7.12
CA CYS A 38 2.87 4.97 -5.98
C CYS A 38 3.93 4.52 -4.97
N LEU A 39 3.53 4.47 -3.70
CA LEU A 39 4.23 3.78 -2.63
C LEU A 39 3.34 2.65 -2.15
N ILE A 40 3.90 1.44 -2.06
CA ILE A 40 3.18 0.28 -1.54
C ILE A 40 3.85 -0.17 -0.25
N ASN A 41 3.08 -0.15 0.83
CA ASN A 41 3.46 -0.78 2.08
C ASN A 41 2.73 -2.11 2.19
N SER A 42 3.44 -3.20 1.90
CA SER A 42 2.87 -4.55 1.97
C SER A 42 3.13 -5.12 3.37
N VAL A 43 2.07 -5.42 4.11
CA VAL A 43 2.18 -6.09 5.41
C VAL A 43 2.31 -7.60 5.24
N ASP A 44 2.71 -8.29 6.30
CA ASP A 44 2.52 -9.73 6.41
C ASP A 44 1.05 -10.00 6.74
N PHE A 45 0.37 -10.77 5.89
CA PHE A 45 -1.07 -11.00 6.06
C PHE A 45 -1.38 -11.83 7.29
N GLU A 46 -0.48 -12.74 7.66
CA GLU A 46 -0.68 -13.64 8.80
C GLU A 46 -0.84 -12.86 10.11
N GLU A 47 -0.09 -11.77 10.29
CA GLU A 47 -0.21 -10.90 11.47
C GLU A 47 -1.59 -10.25 11.55
N ILE A 48 -2.09 -9.77 10.41
CA ILE A 48 -3.40 -9.13 10.32
C ILE A 48 -4.53 -10.15 10.52
N GLU A 49 -4.43 -11.33 9.91
CA GLU A 49 -5.42 -12.40 10.05
C GLU A 49 -5.58 -12.80 11.52
N ARG A 50 -4.47 -12.92 12.26
CA ARG A 50 -4.50 -13.22 13.71
C ARG A 50 -5.22 -12.16 14.52
N CYS A 51 -4.99 -10.89 14.22
CA CYS A 51 -5.73 -9.79 14.86
C CYS A 51 -7.23 -9.88 14.53
N GLN A 52 -7.59 -10.15 13.27
CA GLN A 52 -8.98 -10.29 12.85
C GLN A 52 -9.69 -11.47 13.52
N SER A 53 -9.06 -12.65 13.53
CA SER A 53 -9.64 -13.88 14.07
C SER A 53 -9.78 -13.85 15.60
N SER A 54 -8.93 -13.09 16.29
CA SER A 54 -9.03 -12.85 17.73
C SER A 54 -9.91 -11.65 18.12
N GLY A 55 -10.38 -10.87 17.14
CA GLY A 55 -11.18 -9.66 17.37
C GLY A 55 -10.38 -8.45 17.87
N ASP A 56 -9.04 -8.51 17.78
CA ASP A 56 -8.11 -7.45 18.17
C ASP A 56 -7.97 -6.40 17.06
N TRP A 57 -8.99 -5.55 16.92
CA TRP A 57 -9.02 -4.48 15.92
C TRP A 57 -8.04 -3.34 16.23
N ASP A 58 -7.75 -3.11 17.51
CA ASP A 58 -6.79 -2.08 17.92
C ASP A 58 -5.37 -2.49 17.50
N GLY A 59 -4.98 -3.74 17.75
CA GLY A 59 -3.70 -4.29 17.28
C GLY A 59 -3.56 -4.26 15.75
N ALA A 60 -4.62 -4.63 15.01
CA ALA A 60 -4.64 -4.48 13.55
C ALA A 60 -4.45 -3.00 13.12
N GLY A 61 -5.10 -2.07 13.81
CA GLY A 61 -4.97 -0.64 13.59
C GLY A 61 -3.54 -0.13 13.82
N GLU A 62 -2.86 -0.60 14.86
CA GLU A 62 -1.47 -0.25 15.14
C GLU A 62 -0.53 -0.75 14.05
N ILE A 63 -0.68 -1.99 13.58
CA ILE A 63 0.15 -2.57 12.50
C ILE A 63 -0.01 -1.73 11.22
N LEU A 64 -1.25 -1.39 10.85
CA LEU A 64 -1.54 -0.60 9.66
C LEU A 64 -1.10 0.87 9.81
N GLY A 65 -1.19 1.43 11.02
CA GLY A 65 -0.86 2.82 11.33
C GLY A 65 0.64 3.10 11.47
N MET A 66 1.39 2.27 12.20
CA MET A 66 2.81 2.49 12.49
C MET A 66 3.67 2.46 11.22
N ARG A 67 3.30 1.60 10.27
CA ARG A 67 4.12 1.33 9.09
C ARG A 67 4.00 2.44 8.02
N HIS A 68 3.04 3.37 8.17
CA HIS A 68 2.94 4.59 7.37
C HIS A 68 3.97 5.68 7.79
N ILE A 69 4.46 5.65 9.04
CA ILE A 69 5.23 6.76 9.63
C ILE A 69 6.72 6.71 9.25
N HIS A 70 7.29 5.54 8.96
CA HIS A 70 8.71 5.44 8.60
C HIS A 70 9.04 6.05 7.24
N TYR A 71 8.10 6.08 6.29
CA TYR A 71 8.36 6.64 4.96
C TYR A 71 8.46 8.17 4.92
N LYS A 72 7.76 8.89 5.81
CA LYS A 72 7.89 10.37 5.89
C LYS A 72 9.25 10.83 6.40
N ARG A 73 10.07 9.95 6.95
CA ARG A 73 11.35 10.31 7.57
C ARG A 73 12.53 10.24 6.60
N GLU A 74 12.42 9.49 5.50
CA GLU A 74 13.48 9.38 4.50
C GLU A 74 13.46 10.53 3.47
N GLU A 75 12.30 11.16 3.21
CA GLU A 75 12.22 12.35 2.33
C GLU A 75 12.77 13.65 2.95
N GLN A 76 13.19 13.66 4.22
CA GLN A 76 13.80 14.83 4.87
C GLN A 76 15.32 14.72 5.08
N THR A 77 15.96 13.66 4.57
CA THR A 77 17.41 13.43 4.78
C THR A 77 18.23 13.42 3.48
N LEU A 78 17.74 14.06 2.41
CA LEU A 78 18.47 14.31 1.16
C LEU A 78 18.25 15.73 0.66
#